data_AF-A0A357T450-F1
#
_entry.id   AF-A0A357T450-F1
#
_cell.length_a   1.000
_cell.length_b   1.000
_cell.length_c   1.000
_cell.angle_alpha   90.00
_cell.angle_beta   90.00
_cell.angle_gamma   90.00
#
_symmetry.space_group_name_H-M   'P 1'
#
loop_
_entity.id
_entity.type
_entity.pdbx_description
1 polymer ?
#
loop_
_entity_poly.entity_id
_entity_poly.type
_entity_poly.pdbx_seq_one_letter_code
_entity_poly.pdbx_strand_id
1 'polypeptide(L)'
;MPDIVQIPPYQIEFEGEVCNSDGTQTWFYLLTLIDELGQGDFLSNWALVLCPDPLQIVDPAKATSPDPINIQAVVGQGQPCLGGASNPNTVKWNTLNKNAQFVGLYSFTIKNGCFERTDVQVAIHTGNGCQPPSGPLLITGPSCTRRVVPPPVSRGFRLMRFN
;
A
#
# COMPACT_ATOMS: atom_id res chain seq x y z
N MET A 1 -5.97 2.10 -14.21
CA MET A 1 -5.68 2.13 -12.77
C MET A 1 -5.37 3.55 -12.39
N PRO A 2 -6.11 4.14 -11.44
CA PRO A 2 -5.85 5.49 -10.99
C PRO A 2 -4.64 5.49 -10.06
N ASP A 3 -3.60 6.23 -10.44
CA ASP A 3 -2.43 6.43 -9.58
C ASP A 3 -2.72 7.51 -8.52
N ILE A 4 -3.76 8.33 -8.70
CA ILE A 4 -4.15 9.36 -7.74
C ILE A 4 -5.62 9.19 -7.37
N VAL A 5 -5.91 9.24 -6.07
CA VAL A 5 -7.26 9.21 -5.52
C VAL A 5 -7.43 10.37 -4.54
N GLN A 6 -8.44 11.19 -4.80
CA GLN A 6 -8.82 12.28 -3.89
C GLN A 6 -9.90 11.79 -2.93
N ILE A 7 -9.60 11.93 -1.64
CA ILE A 7 -10.48 11.59 -0.52
C ILE A 7 -10.46 12.77 0.44
N PRO A 8 -11.14 13.89 0.11
CA PRO A 8 -11.04 15.12 0.87
C PRO A 8 -11.21 14.88 2.39
N PRO A 9 -10.33 15.46 3.23
CA PRO A 9 -9.32 16.47 2.89
C PRO A 9 -7.98 15.93 2.36
N TYR A 10 -7.87 14.64 2.07
CA TYR A 10 -6.62 13.98 1.67
C TYR A 10 -6.58 13.58 0.19
N GLN A 11 -5.38 13.31 -0.30
CA GLN A 11 -5.08 12.67 -1.58
C GLN A 11 -4.09 11.55 -1.34
N ILE A 12 -4.30 10.42 -1.99
CA ILE A 12 -3.34 9.31 -2.04
C ILE A 12 -2.84 9.18 -3.46
N GLU A 13 -1.53 9.14 -3.63
CA GLU A 13 -0.82 8.96 -4.88
C GLU A 13 0.05 7.71 -4.82
N PHE A 14 0.01 6.90 -5.88
CA PHE A 14 0.86 5.74 -6.07
C PHE A 14 2.20 6.18 -6.66
N GLU A 15 3.26 6.04 -5.88
CA GLU A 15 4.63 6.49 -6.25
C GLU A 15 5.42 5.40 -6.99
N GLY A 16 4.91 4.17 -7.03
CA GLY A 16 5.52 3.05 -7.72
C GLY A 16 5.74 1.82 -6.85
N GLU A 17 6.34 0.82 -7.47
CA GLU A 17 6.67 -0.46 -6.85
C GLU A 17 8.06 -0.96 -7.31
N VAL A 18 8.75 -1.67 -6.42
CA VAL A 18 10.05 -2.28 -6.70
C VAL A 18 9.98 -3.77 -6.44
N CYS A 19 10.35 -4.57 -7.44
CA CYS A 19 10.61 -5.99 -7.29
C CYS A 19 12.06 -6.15 -6.80
N ASN A 20 12.23 -6.53 -5.54
CA ASN A 20 13.52 -6.65 -4.88
C ASN A 20 14.25 -7.92 -5.34
N SER A 21 15.57 -7.91 -5.28
CA SER A 21 16.41 -9.05 -5.67
C SER A 21 16.22 -10.28 -4.78
N ASP A 22 15.69 -10.10 -3.57
CA ASP A 22 15.34 -11.17 -2.62
C ASP A 22 13.98 -11.82 -2.90
N GLY A 23 13.31 -11.44 -4.00
CA GLY A 23 12.01 -11.97 -4.37
C GLY A 23 10.84 -11.39 -3.57
N THR A 24 11.06 -10.30 -2.85
CA THR A 24 9.99 -9.49 -2.25
C THR A 24 9.59 -8.33 -3.16
N GLN A 25 8.46 -7.69 -2.89
CA GLN A 25 8.04 -6.49 -3.61
C GLN A 25 7.65 -5.39 -2.64
N THR A 26 8.19 -4.19 -2.83
CA THR A 26 7.86 -3.00 -2.03
C THR A 26 6.98 -2.06 -2.84
N TRP A 27 5.92 -1.54 -2.23
CA TRP A 27 4.97 -0.59 -2.82
C TRP A 27 5.03 0.74 -2.07
N PHE A 28 4.92 1.85 -2.80
CA PHE A 28 5.07 3.21 -2.28
C PHE A 28 3.83 4.05 -2.56
N TYR A 29 3.37 4.78 -1.55
CA TYR A 29 2.22 5.66 -1.64
C TYR A 29 2.49 6.98 -0.93
N LEU A 30 2.24 8.10 -1.60
CA LEU A 30 2.29 9.43 -1.03
C LEU A 30 0.89 9.86 -0.61
N LEU A 31 0.73 10.24 0.65
CA LEU A 31 -0.51 10.77 1.19
C LEU A 31 -0.33 12.25 1.51
N THR A 32 -1.18 13.10 0.94
CA THR A 32 -1.09 14.57 1.03
C THR A 32 -2.40 15.14 1.54
N LEU A 33 -2.35 16.10 2.45
CA LEU A 33 -3.48 16.94 2.82
C LEU A 33 -3.71 17.98 1.70
N ILE A 34 -4.87 17.95 1.07
CA ILE A 34 -5.25 18.82 -0.06
C ILE A 34 -6.33 19.84 0.27
N ASP A 35 -6.99 19.72 1.42
CA ASP A 35 -7.95 20.72 1.92
C ASP A 35 -7.68 21.02 3.40
N GLU A 36 -7.61 22.30 3.75
CA GLU A 36 -7.35 22.77 5.12
C GLU A 36 -8.63 22.83 5.98
N LEU A 37 -9.66 22.03 5.67
CA LEU A 37 -10.93 22.04 6.40
C LEU A 37 -10.73 21.68 7.89
N GLY A 38 -10.58 22.75 8.68
CA GLY A 38 -10.96 22.92 10.07
C GLY A 38 -10.45 21.88 11.06
N GLN A 39 -9.22 22.06 11.59
CA GLN A 39 -8.71 21.72 12.94
C GLN A 39 -9.21 20.46 13.71
N GLY A 40 -9.90 19.51 13.09
CA GLY A 40 -10.58 18.37 13.74
C GLY A 40 -10.49 17.06 12.97
N ASP A 41 -10.26 17.12 11.65
CA ASP A 41 -10.22 15.94 10.78
C ASP A 41 -8.80 15.41 10.69
N PHE A 42 -8.30 14.87 11.79
CA PHE A 42 -7.06 14.11 11.75
C PHE A 42 -7.29 12.75 11.11
N LEU A 43 -6.36 12.33 10.27
CA LEU A 43 -6.35 10.99 9.73
C LEU A 43 -6.10 10.01 10.88
N SER A 44 -7.08 9.14 11.14
CA SER A 44 -6.96 8.12 12.19
C SER A 44 -6.28 6.87 11.65
N ASN A 45 -6.65 6.47 10.44
CA ASN A 45 -6.00 5.39 9.72
C ASN A 45 -6.31 5.45 8.21
N TRP A 46 -5.53 4.73 7.42
CA TRP A 46 -5.88 4.41 6.04
C TRP A 46 -5.46 2.98 5.70
N ALA A 47 -6.12 2.39 4.71
CA ALA A 47 -5.90 1.00 4.34
C ALA A 47 -6.08 0.72 2.85
N LEU A 48 -5.41 -0.34 2.39
CA LEU A 48 -5.54 -0.94 1.05
C LEU A 48 -6.04 -2.38 1.19
N VAL A 49 -6.93 -2.82 0.29
CA VAL A 49 -7.30 -4.23 0.14
C VAL A 49 -6.17 -4.99 -0.56
N LEU A 50 -5.86 -6.15 0.00
CA LEU A 50 -4.89 -7.10 -0.52
C LEU A 50 -5.58 -8.41 -0.89
N CYS A 51 -4.92 -9.20 -1.72
CA CYS A 51 -5.38 -10.54 -2.04
C CYS A 51 -5.35 -11.46 -0.80
N PRO A 52 -6.25 -12.46 -0.74
CA PRO A 52 -6.30 -13.41 0.38
C PRO A 52 -4.96 -14.11 0.65
N ASP A 53 -4.68 -14.40 1.92
CA ASP A 53 -3.45 -15.05 2.39
C ASP A 53 -3.57 -16.53 1.99
N PRO A 54 -2.56 -17.16 1.34
CA PRO A 54 -1.12 -16.86 1.30
C PRO A 54 -0.62 -16.00 0.12
N LEU A 55 -1.51 -15.38 -0.66
CA LEU A 55 -1.10 -14.73 -1.92
C LEU A 55 -0.26 -13.47 -1.69
N GLN A 56 -0.58 -12.63 -0.70
CA GLN A 56 0.13 -11.37 -0.42
C GLN A 56 0.49 -11.25 1.06
N ILE A 57 1.54 -11.96 1.47
CA ILE A 57 2.04 -11.93 2.85
C ILE A 57 2.83 -10.64 3.08
N VAL A 58 2.27 -9.66 3.78
CA VAL A 58 2.99 -8.43 4.14
C VAL A 58 3.94 -8.70 5.30
N ASP A 59 5.13 -8.10 5.26
CA ASP A 59 6.03 -8.01 6.41
C ASP A 59 5.73 -6.74 7.23
N PRO A 60 5.08 -6.83 8.41
CA PRO A 60 4.73 -5.63 9.17
C PRO A 60 5.95 -4.83 9.63
N ALA A 61 7.10 -5.48 9.81
CA ALA A 61 8.34 -4.81 10.21
C ALA A 61 8.99 -4.01 9.05
N LYS A 62 8.56 -4.25 7.80
CA LYS A 62 9.01 -3.49 6.62
C LYS A 62 7.95 -2.51 6.12
N ALA A 63 6.83 -2.36 6.83
CA ALA A 63 5.90 -1.28 6.55
C ALA A 63 6.45 0.01 7.16
N THR A 64 6.57 1.06 6.35
CA THR A 64 7.09 2.36 6.77
C THR A 64 6.05 3.45 6.66
N SER A 65 6.28 4.50 7.42
CA SER A 65 5.47 5.72 7.48
C SER A 65 6.35 6.90 7.91
N PRO A 66 5.90 8.14 7.69
CA PRO A 66 6.68 9.33 8.04
C PRO A 66 6.94 9.46 9.54
N ASP A 67 6.02 8.96 10.36
CA ASP A 67 6.20 8.85 11.80
C ASP A 67 6.45 7.38 12.16
N PRO A 68 7.68 7.01 12.58
CA PRO A 68 8.05 5.62 12.86
C PRO A 68 7.52 5.10 14.19
N ILE A 69 6.90 5.94 15.03
CA ILE A 69 6.67 5.62 16.45
C ILE A 69 5.38 4.78 16.67
N ASN A 70 4.39 4.82 15.77
CA ASN A 70 3.05 4.30 16.09
C ASN A 70 2.32 3.53 14.98
N ILE A 71 3.04 2.96 14.01
CA ILE A 71 2.37 2.29 12.89
C ILE A 71 2.68 0.81 12.80
N GLN A 72 1.64 0.01 13.01
CA GLN A 72 1.63 -1.42 12.70
C GLN A 72 0.81 -1.64 11.44
N ALA A 73 1.43 -2.21 10.40
CA ALA A 73 0.68 -2.78 9.29
C ALA A 73 -0.13 -3.98 9.79
N VAL A 74 -1.44 -3.81 9.88
CA VAL A 74 -2.33 -4.88 10.32
C VAL A 74 -2.91 -5.59 9.11
N VAL A 75 -2.56 -6.86 8.96
CA VAL A 75 -3.15 -7.81 8.00
C VAL A 75 -4.22 -8.64 8.69
N GLY A 76 -5.29 -8.99 8.00
CA GLY A 76 -6.35 -9.83 8.58
C GLY A 76 -7.44 -9.07 9.32
N GLN A 77 -7.21 -7.80 9.67
CA GLN A 77 -8.14 -6.99 10.44
C GLN A 77 -8.68 -5.85 9.56
N GLY A 78 -9.79 -6.15 8.89
CA GLY A 78 -10.46 -5.28 7.95
C GLY A 78 -10.62 -3.83 8.41
N GLN A 79 -10.89 -2.97 7.44
CA GLN A 79 -11.16 -1.56 7.62
C GLN A 79 -12.67 -1.35 7.57
N PRO A 80 -13.33 -0.77 8.60
CA PRO A 80 -14.77 -0.48 8.57
C PRO A 80 -15.22 0.31 7.33
N CYS A 81 -14.32 1.10 6.76
CA CYS A 81 -14.55 1.92 5.57
C CYS A 81 -14.41 1.16 4.24
N LEU A 82 -13.84 -0.06 4.26
CA LEU A 82 -13.82 -0.96 3.11
C LEU A 82 -15.09 -1.80 3.20
N GLY A 83 -16.08 -1.50 2.35
CA GLY A 83 -17.37 -2.18 2.36
C GLY A 83 -17.22 -3.69 2.23
N GLY A 84 -17.78 -4.43 3.19
CA GLY A 84 -17.81 -5.89 3.21
C GLY A 84 -17.05 -6.47 4.38
N ALA A 85 -17.78 -7.01 5.35
CA ALA A 85 -17.30 -7.72 6.54
C ALA A 85 -16.54 -9.04 6.24
N SER A 86 -15.96 -9.19 5.05
CA SER A 86 -15.45 -10.46 4.50
C SER A 86 -14.11 -10.35 3.77
N ASN A 87 -13.46 -9.19 3.73
CA ASN A 87 -12.10 -9.06 3.19
C ASN A 87 -11.09 -8.96 4.35
N PRO A 88 -10.55 -10.08 4.87
CA PRO A 88 -9.63 -10.05 6.00
C PRO A 88 -8.33 -9.34 5.62
N ASN A 89 -7.90 -9.40 4.36
CA ASN A 89 -6.56 -8.97 3.99
C ASN A 89 -6.50 -7.51 3.59
N THR A 90 -6.04 -6.70 4.53
CA THR A 90 -5.71 -5.29 4.30
C THR A 90 -4.29 -5.02 4.72
N VAL A 91 -3.66 -3.97 4.21
CA VAL A 91 -2.56 -3.29 4.92
C VAL A 91 -3.12 -1.98 5.43
N LYS A 92 -2.96 -1.70 6.72
CA LYS A 92 -3.54 -0.55 7.40
C LYS A 92 -2.48 0.16 8.24
N TRP A 93 -2.42 1.49 8.15
CA TRP A 93 -1.56 2.34 8.98
C TRP A 93 -2.43 3.14 9.96
N ASN A 94 -2.19 2.99 11.27
CA ASN A 94 -2.94 3.68 12.35
C ASN A 94 -2.15 4.89 12.89
N THR A 95 -2.85 5.78 13.61
CA THR A 95 -2.26 6.82 14.48
C THR A 95 -1.49 7.90 13.72
N LEU A 96 -2.13 8.52 12.74
CA LEU A 96 -1.51 9.57 11.92
C LEU A 96 -1.67 10.93 12.63
N ASN A 97 -0.60 11.71 12.66
CA ASN A 97 -0.43 12.88 13.51
C ASN A 97 -1.61 13.87 13.41
N LYS A 98 -2.07 14.39 14.56
CA LYS A 98 -3.22 15.30 14.68
C LYS A 98 -2.91 16.75 14.31
N ASN A 99 -1.65 17.11 14.13
CA ASN A 99 -1.22 18.50 14.04
C ASN A 99 -0.57 18.81 12.68
N ALA A 100 -1.32 19.52 11.83
CA ALA A 100 -0.87 20.35 10.69
C ALA A 100 -0.29 19.63 9.44
N GLN A 101 -0.65 20.17 8.26
CA GLN A 101 -0.05 19.97 6.94
C GLN A 101 0.63 18.60 6.75
N PHE A 102 -0.20 17.58 6.58
CA PHE A 102 0.29 16.20 6.50
C PHE A 102 0.70 15.87 5.06
N VAL A 103 1.99 15.63 4.82
CA VAL A 103 2.52 14.98 3.63
C VAL A 103 3.38 13.81 4.07
N GLY A 104 3.10 12.62 3.54
CA GLY A 104 3.72 11.41 4.04
C GLY A 104 3.91 10.31 3.02
N LEU A 105 5.13 9.79 2.90
CA LEU A 105 5.42 8.59 2.14
C LEU A 105 5.22 7.34 3.02
N TYR A 106 4.39 6.45 2.53
CA TYR A 106 4.09 5.15 3.12
C TYR A 106 4.60 4.05 2.22
N SER A 107 5.08 2.97 2.82
CA SER A 107 5.43 1.79 2.07
C SER A 107 5.12 0.50 2.81
N PHE A 108 4.99 -0.59 2.07
CA PHE A 108 4.94 -1.95 2.62
C PHE A 108 5.62 -2.94 1.68
N THR A 109 6.08 -4.05 2.24
CA THR A 109 6.72 -5.13 1.48
C THR A 109 5.87 -6.39 1.52
N ILE A 110 5.53 -6.93 0.35
CA ILE A 110 4.95 -8.26 0.18
C ILE A 110 6.09 -9.27 0.03
N LYS A 111 6.00 -10.37 0.78
CA LYS A 111 6.90 -11.52 0.70
C LYS A 111 6.52 -12.42 -0.47
N ASN A 112 7.51 -13.15 -0.99
CA ASN A 112 7.32 -14.29 -1.88
C ASN A 112 6.68 -13.97 -3.24
N GLY A 113 7.10 -12.89 -3.88
CA GLY A 113 6.78 -12.65 -5.28
C GLY A 113 6.62 -11.17 -5.61
N CYS A 114 6.63 -10.92 -6.91
CA CYS A 114 6.32 -9.62 -7.48
C CYS A 114 4.98 -9.74 -8.20
N PHE A 115 4.06 -8.83 -7.93
CA PHE A 115 2.68 -8.89 -8.39
C PHE A 115 2.42 -7.87 -9.49
N GLU A 116 1.53 -8.21 -10.41
CA GLU A 116 1.04 -7.28 -11.44
C GLU A 116 0.27 -6.13 -10.78
N ARG A 117 0.21 -4.97 -11.43
CA ARG A 117 -0.63 -3.86 -10.96
C ARG A 117 -2.10 -4.17 -11.26
N THR A 118 -3.00 -3.79 -10.36
CA THR A 118 -4.45 -3.80 -10.56
C THR A 118 -5.09 -2.64 -9.79
N ASP A 119 -6.38 -2.43 -10.00
CA ASP A 119 -7.21 -1.60 -9.11
C ASP A 119 -7.47 -2.34 -7.80
N VAL A 120 -7.06 -1.75 -6.67
CA VAL A 120 -7.36 -2.24 -5.32
C VAL A 120 -8.19 -1.21 -4.57
N GLN A 121 -9.04 -1.68 -3.66
CA GLN A 121 -9.81 -0.75 -2.85
C GLN A 121 -8.92 -0.04 -1.83
N VAL A 122 -9.15 1.25 -1.66
CA VAL A 122 -8.51 2.12 -0.69
C VAL A 122 -9.58 2.84 0.13
N ALA A 123 -9.31 3.04 1.42
CA ALA A 123 -10.16 3.85 2.27
C ALA A 123 -9.37 4.53 3.38
N ILE A 124 -9.90 5.66 3.84
CA ILE A 124 -9.38 6.38 5.01
C ILE A 124 -10.46 6.50 6.08
N HIS A 125 -10.03 6.54 7.33
CA HIS A 125 -10.86 6.92 8.47
C HIS A 125 -10.29 8.19 9.07
N THR A 126 -11.09 9.25 9.15
CA THR A 126 -10.74 10.51 9.81
C THR A 126 -11.45 10.62 11.16
N GLY A 127 -11.17 11.65 11.95
CA GLY A 127 -11.92 11.94 13.19
C GLY A 127 -13.45 11.96 13.00
N ASN A 128 -13.93 12.24 11.78
CA ASN A 128 -15.35 12.29 11.41
C ASN A 128 -15.90 10.98 10.82
N GLY A 129 -15.11 9.91 10.75
CA GLY A 129 -15.53 8.60 10.25
C GLY A 129 -14.90 8.23 8.90
N CYS A 130 -15.56 7.33 8.17
CA CYS A 130 -15.07 6.77 6.92
C CYS A 130 -15.20 7.73 5.74
N GLN A 131 -14.15 7.82 4.91
CA GLN A 131 -14.18 8.59 3.68
C GLN A 131 -13.78 7.74 2.46
N PRO A 132 -14.47 7.94 1.31
CA PRO A 132 -15.70 8.72 1.15
C PRO A 132 -16.91 7.95 1.72
N PRO A 133 -18.00 8.64 2.09
CA PRO A 133 -19.18 7.99 2.66
C PRO A 133 -19.98 7.12 1.67
N SER A 134 -19.65 7.15 0.37
CA SER A 134 -20.45 6.59 -0.73
C SER A 134 -19.89 5.31 -1.38
N GLY A 135 -18.85 4.68 -0.82
CA GLY A 135 -18.36 3.39 -1.28
C GLY A 135 -16.84 3.30 -1.42
N PRO A 136 -16.31 2.12 -1.80
CA PRO A 136 -14.86 1.92 -1.91
C PRO A 136 -14.29 2.76 -3.06
N LEU A 137 -13.20 3.45 -2.80
CA LEU A 137 -12.38 4.05 -3.85
C LEU A 137 -11.34 3.05 -4.33
N LEU A 138 -10.87 3.21 -5.55
CA LEU A 138 -9.88 2.34 -6.16
C LEU A 138 -8.59 3.10 -6.39
N ILE A 139 -7.44 2.49 -6.12
CA ILE A 139 -6.09 2.98 -6.44
C ILE A 139 -5.25 1.86 -7.06
N THR A 140 -4.21 2.21 -7.81
CA THR A 140 -3.20 1.25 -8.26
C THR A 140 -2.58 0.50 -7.06
N GLY A 141 -2.60 -0.84 -7.13
CA GLY A 141 -2.01 -1.71 -6.11
C GLY A 141 -1.70 -3.12 -6.62
N PRO A 142 -1.29 -4.03 -5.72
CA PRO A 142 -0.86 -5.38 -6.09
C PRO A 142 -2.05 -6.28 -6.43
N SER A 143 -1.98 -6.94 -7.58
CA SER A 143 -2.95 -7.95 -8.02
C SER A 143 -2.71 -9.31 -7.37
N CYS A 144 -3.65 -10.23 -7.60
CA CYS A 144 -3.49 -11.62 -7.17
C CYS A 144 -2.63 -12.46 -8.13
N THR A 145 -2.15 -11.86 -9.21
CA THR A 145 -1.32 -12.50 -10.23
C THR A 145 0.15 -12.12 -10.03
N ARG A 146 1.02 -13.12 -9.89
CA ARG A 146 2.46 -12.89 -9.84
C ARG A 146 2.97 -12.57 -11.24
N ARG A 147 3.80 -11.54 -11.37
CA ARG A 147 4.61 -11.29 -12.55
C ARG A 147 5.59 -12.44 -12.72
N VAL A 148 5.67 -12.95 -13.94
CA VAL A 148 6.79 -13.78 -14.36
C VAL A 148 7.99 -12.84 -14.50
N VAL A 149 8.86 -12.79 -13.49
CA VAL A 149 10.15 -12.11 -13.62
C VAL A 149 11.05 -13.03 -14.45
N PRO A 150 11.53 -12.61 -15.65
CA PRO A 150 12.46 -13.42 -16.41
C PRO A 150 13.68 -13.72 -15.51
N PRO A 151 14.21 -14.97 -15.52
CA PRO A 151 15.43 -15.24 -14.79
C PRO A 151 16.51 -14.25 -15.24
N PRO A 152 17.36 -13.74 -14.31
CA PRO A 152 18.45 -12.88 -14.70
C PRO A 152 19.25 -13.61 -15.78
N VAL A 153 19.43 -12.97 -16.93
CA VAL A 153 20.17 -13.54 -18.05
C VAL A 153 21.59 -13.79 -17.54
N SER A 154 21.90 -15.02 -17.16
CA SER A 154 23.27 -15.43 -16.89
C SER A 154 24.00 -15.28 -18.21
N ARG A 155 24.75 -14.20 -18.40
CA ARG A 155 25.76 -14.13 -19.46
C ARG A 155 26.78 -15.20 -19.13
N GLY A 156 26.54 -16.40 -19.66
CA GLY A 156 27.46 -17.51 -19.55
C GLY A 156 28.81 -17.08 -20.11
N PHE A 157 29.82 -17.03 -19.24
CA PHE A 157 31.20 -17.03 -19.68
C PHE A 157 31.45 -18.32 -20.44
N ARG A 158 31.50 -18.23 -21.78
CA ARG A 158 31.94 -19.32 -22.63
C ARG A 158 33.46 -19.43 -22.45
N LEU A 159 33.91 -20.34 -21.59
CA LEU A 159 35.31 -20.77 -21.54
C LEU A 159 35.68 -21.34 -22.90
N MET A 160 36.39 -20.56 -23.71
CA MET A 160 37.07 -21.08 -24.89
C MET A 160 38.22 -21.95 -24.39
N ARG A 161 38.06 -23.28 -24.47
CA ARG A 161 39.17 -24.22 -24.42
C ARG A 161 39.97 -24.06 -25.71
N PHE A 162 41.19 -23.55 -25.59
CA PHE A 162 42.21 -23.74 -26.63
C PHE A 162 42.86 -25.10 -26.38
N ASN A 163 42.78 -25.97 -27.39
CA ASN A 163 43.67 -27.12 -27.55
C ASN A 163 44.99 -26.65 -28.17
#